data_AF-A0A432WUR4-F1
#
_entry.id   AF-A0A432WUR4-F1
#
_cell.length_a   1.000
_cell.length_b   1.000
_cell.length_c   1.000
_cell.angle_alpha   90.00
_cell.angle_beta   90.00
_cell.angle_gamma   90.00
#
_symmetry.space_group_name_H-M   'P 1'
#
loop_
_entity.id
_entity.type
_entity.pdbx_description
1 polymer ?
#
loop_
_entity_poly.entity_id
_entity_poly.type
_entity_poly.pdbx_seq_one_letter_code
_entity_poly.pdbx_strand_id
1 'polypeptide(L)'
;MEHIRNLNKKVVLGSIWSFVAVSLVILGTTFFVTENNTVAVVALTAAAVITEGAIWLSAALLGLAVVDARKKLWGMLRGKA
;
A
#
# COMPACT_ATOMS: atom_id res chain seq x y z
N MET A 1 -14.09 4.44 17.47
CA MET A 1 -13.37 4.55 16.17
C MET A 1 -12.27 5.62 16.21
N GLU A 2 -11.47 5.71 17.29
CA GLU A 2 -10.34 6.67 17.36
C GLU A 2 -8.99 6.05 16.99
N HIS A 3 -8.88 4.71 17.04
CA HIS A 3 -7.62 4.00 16.85
C HIS A 3 -7.03 4.17 15.43
N ILE A 4 -7.88 4.34 14.42
CA ILE A 4 -7.47 4.49 13.02
C ILE A 4 -6.97 5.92 12.71
N ARG A 5 -7.36 6.91 13.52
CA ARG A 5 -7.03 8.33 13.29
C ARG A 5 -5.60 8.69 13.69
N ASN A 6 -5.01 7.93 14.61
CA ASN A 6 -3.61 8.07 15.05
C ASN A 6 -2.64 7.12 14.34
N LEU A 7 -3.12 6.31 13.40
CA LEU A 7 -2.22 5.49 12.60
C LEU A 7 -1.36 6.40 11.73
N ASN A 8 -0.07 6.44 12.07
CA ASN A 8 0.93 7.17 11.32
C ASN A 8 0.89 6.68 9.87
N LYS A 9 0.46 7.54 8.94
CA LYS A 9 0.28 7.22 7.52
C LYS A 9 1.54 6.56 6.93
N LYS A 10 2.73 6.91 7.44
CA LYS A 10 4.02 6.28 7.08
C LYS A 10 4.13 4.82 7.52
N VAL A 11 3.63 4.47 8.71
CA VAL A 11 3.65 3.10 9.25
C VAL A 11 2.66 2.23 8.48
N VAL A 12 1.48 2.75 8.15
CA VAL A 12 0.49 2.03 7.34
C VAL A 12 1.04 1.75 5.94
N LEU A 13 1.64 2.76 5.30
CA LEU A 13 2.24 2.61 3.99
C LEU A 13 3.42 1.63 4.03
N GLY A 14 4.27 1.72 5.07
CA GLY A 14 5.36 0.77 5.29
C GLY A 14 4.88 -0.67 5.48
N SER A 15 3.80 -0.87 6.22
CA SER A 15 3.19 -2.20 6.42
C SER A 15 2.66 -2.78 5.10
N ILE A 16 1.97 -1.97 4.29
CA ILE A 16 1.44 -2.39 2.98
C ILE A 16 2.59 -2.82 2.05
N TRP A 17 3.64 -2.00 1.95
CA TRP A 17 4.79 -2.32 1.10
C TRP A 17 5.62 -3.50 1.63
N SER A 18 5.67 -3.70 2.95
CA SER A 18 6.29 -4.88 3.54
C SER A 18 5.57 -6.16 3.13
N PHE A 19 4.23 -6.14 3.06
CA PHE A 19 3.46 -7.29 2.56
C PHE A 19 3.75 -7.57 1.07
N VAL A 20 3.87 -6.53 0.25
CA VAL A 20 4.25 -6.67 -1.18
C VAL A 20 5.66 -7.26 -1.30
N ALA A 21 6.62 -6.78 -0.51
CA ALA A 21 7.99 -7.27 -0.52
C ALA A 21 8.06 -8.76 -0.14
N VAL A 22 7.32 -9.18 0.89
CA VAL A 22 7.23 -10.60 1.27
C VAL A 22 6.62 -11.43 0.15
N SER A 23 5.56 -10.95 -0.49
CA SER A 23 4.93 -11.63 -1.62
C SER A 23 5.89 -11.83 -2.81
N LEU A 24 6.70 -10.82 -3.12
CA LEU A 24 7.74 -10.90 -4.14
C LEU A 24 8.86 -11.89 -3.78
N VAL A 25 9.26 -11.98 -2.51
CA VAL A 25 10.24 -12.97 -2.06
C VAL A 25 9.68 -14.39 -2.23
N ILE A 26 8.43 -14.62 -1.80
CA ILE A 26 7.74 -15.91 -1.97
C ILE A 26 7.67 -16.28 -3.46
N LEU A 27 7.31 -15.32 -4.32
CA LEU A 27 7.29 -15.50 -5.76
C LEU A 27 8.66 -15.94 -6.31
N GLY A 28 9.71 -15.21 -5.95
CA GLY A 28 11.09 -15.52 -6.36
C GLY A 28 11.48 -16.93 -5.94
N THR A 29 11.24 -17.30 -4.66
CA THR A 29 11.54 -18.66 -4.18
C THR A 29 10.73 -19.73 -4.91
N THR A 30 9.45 -19.49 -5.18
CA THR A 30 8.59 -20.44 -5.88
C THR A 30 9.10 -20.67 -7.31
N PHE A 31 9.57 -19.62 -7.98
CA PHE A 31 10.10 -19.72 -9.34
C PHE A 31 11.40 -20.54 -9.41
N PHE A 32 12.27 -20.47 -8.40
CA PHE A 32 13.50 -21.27 -8.37
C PHE A 32 13.31 -22.71 -7.90
N VAL A 33 12.21 -23.01 -7.18
CA VAL A 33 11.97 -24.33 -6.57
C VAL A 33 10.98 -25.18 -7.38
N THR A 34 10.04 -24.56 -8.10
CA THR A 34 8.99 -25.30 -8.83
C THR A 34 9.30 -25.43 -10.32
N GLU A 35 9.31 -26.66 -10.82
CA GLU A 35 9.35 -26.94 -12.27
C GLU A 35 7.92 -26.92 -12.88
N ASN A 36 6.90 -26.89 -12.01
CA ASN A 36 5.50 -26.89 -12.42
C ASN A 36 4.99 -25.47 -12.71
N ASN A 37 4.79 -25.19 -14.00
CA ASN A 37 4.30 -23.92 -14.52
C ASN A 37 2.98 -23.45 -13.88
N THR A 38 2.07 -24.36 -13.50
CA THR A 38 0.78 -23.99 -12.89
C THR A 38 0.97 -23.35 -11.52
N VAL A 39 1.91 -23.85 -10.71
CA VAL A 39 2.20 -23.31 -9.38
C VAL A 39 2.82 -21.92 -9.49
N ALA A 40 3.72 -21.72 -10.46
CA ALA A 40 4.33 -20.42 -10.74
C ALA A 40 3.28 -19.38 -11.18
N VAL A 41 2.34 -19.75 -12.05
CA VAL A 41 1.28 -18.86 -12.53
C VAL A 41 0.33 -18.44 -11.40
N VAL A 42 -0.05 -19.37 -10.52
CA VAL A 42 -0.90 -19.04 -9.36
C VAL A 42 -0.18 -18.10 -8.39
N ALA A 43 1.10 -18.36 -8.10
CA ALA A 43 1.91 -17.48 -7.25
C ALA A 43 2.07 -16.08 -7.85
N LEU A 44 2.34 -16.00 -9.17
CA LEU A 44 2.41 -14.73 -9.93
C LEU A 44 1.11 -13.95 -9.85
N THR A 45 -0.02 -14.64 -10.03
CA THR A 45 -1.34 -14.01 -10.00
C THR A 45 -1.65 -13.48 -8.61
N ALA A 46 -1.37 -14.25 -7.56
CA ALA A 46 -1.56 -13.82 -6.18
C ALA A 46 -0.68 -12.60 -5.85
N ALA A 47 0.58 -12.60 -6.27
CA ALA A 47 1.49 -11.47 -6.06
C ALA A 47 1.02 -10.22 -6.82
N ALA A 48 0.51 -10.38 -8.04
CA ALA A 48 -0.05 -9.27 -8.83
C ALA A 48 -1.26 -8.65 -8.13
N VAL A 49 -2.23 -9.46 -7.69
CA VAL A 49 -3.43 -8.97 -6.97
C VAL A 49 -3.06 -8.23 -5.68
N ILE A 50 -2.09 -8.75 -4.91
CA ILE A 50 -1.59 -8.08 -3.69
C ILE A 50 -0.96 -6.72 -4.04
N THR A 51 -0.17 -6.67 -5.11
CA THR A 51 0.52 -5.44 -5.54
C THR A 51 -0.48 -4.40 -6.04
N GLU A 52 -1.47 -4.81 -6.84
CA GLU A 52 -2.54 -3.92 -7.27
C GLU A 52 -3.28 -3.35 -6.05
N GLY A 53 -3.72 -4.21 -5.13
CA GLY A 53 -4.39 -3.78 -3.90
C GLY A 53 -3.55 -2.78 -3.08
N ALA A 54 -2.25 -3.01 -2.97
CA ALA A 54 -1.31 -2.10 -2.33
C ALA A 54 -1.20 -0.74 -3.03
N ILE A 55 -1.24 -0.71 -4.37
CA ILE A 55 -1.26 0.52 -5.16
C ILE A 55 -2.56 1.30 -4.91
N TRP A 56 -3.72 0.63 -4.94
CA TRP A 56 -5.02 1.25 -4.65
C TRP A 56 -5.06 1.85 -3.24
N LEU A 57 -4.58 1.11 -2.23
CA LEU A 57 -4.50 1.59 -0.84
C LEU A 57 -3.54 2.78 -0.70
N SER A 58 -2.38 2.73 -1.37
CA SER A 58 -1.42 3.83 -1.39
C SER A 58 -2.01 5.09 -2.03
N ALA A 59 -2.73 4.94 -3.15
CA ALA A 59 -3.41 6.02 -3.83
C ALA A 59 -4.51 6.63 -2.95
N ALA A 60 -5.31 5.82 -2.25
CA ALA A 60 -6.33 6.30 -1.32
C ALA A 60 -5.71 7.08 -0.14
N LEU A 61 -4.63 6.57 0.44
CA LEU A 61 -3.89 7.23 1.53
C LEU A 61 -3.29 8.57 1.09
N LEU A 62 -2.68 8.61 -0.10
CA LEU A 62 -2.14 9.84 -0.68
C LEU A 62 -3.25 10.83 -1.02
N GLY A 63 -4.38 10.37 -1.57
CA GLY A 63 -5.54 11.20 -1.84
C GLY A 63 -6.08 11.87 -0.57
N LEU A 64 -6.21 11.11 0.52
CA LEU A 64 -6.57 11.66 1.83
C LEU A 64 -5.54 12.67 2.34
N ALA A 65 -4.24 12.38 2.19
CA ALA A 65 -3.18 13.30 2.57
C ALA A 65 -3.21 14.63 1.79
N VAL A 66 -3.50 14.58 0.48
CA VAL A 66 -3.65 15.78 -0.37
C VAL A 66 -4.87 16.60 0.05
N VAL A 67 -6.00 15.97 0.34
CA VAL A 67 -7.21 16.66 0.84
C VAL A 67 -6.94 17.33 2.19
N ASP A 68 -6.28 16.63 3.12
CA ASP A 68 -5.88 17.21 4.41
C ASP A 68 -4.94 18.40 4.22
N ALA A 69 -3.96 18.29 3.33
CA ALA A 69 -3.03 19.37 3.00
C ALA A 69 -3.77 20.58 2.40
N ARG A 70 -4.72 20.36 1.49
CA ARG A 70 -5.54 21.43 0.89
C ARG A 70 -6.40 22.13 1.93
N LYS A 71 -7.03 21.38 2.84
CA LYS A 71 -7.80 21.94 3.96
C LYS A 71 -6.91 22.77 4.88
N LYS A 72 -5.69 22.30 5.19
CA LYS A 72 -4.72 23.06 6.01
C LYS A 72 -4.27 24.36 5.31
N LEU A 73 -3.96 24.30 4.02
CA LEU A 73 -3.63 25.46 3.20
C LEU A 73 -4.77 26.48 3.14
N TRP A 74 -6.00 26.01 2.90
CA TRP A 74 -7.18 26.87 2.89
C TRP A 74 -7.49 27.44 4.28
N GLY A 75 -7.22 26.71 5.36
CA GLY A 75 -7.32 27.21 6.72
C GLY A 75 -6.31 28.31 7.04
N MET A 76 -5.07 28.19 6.56
CA MET A 76 -4.06 29.24 6.69
C MET A 76 -4.41 30.47 5.84
N LEU A 77 -4.88 30.26 4.61
CA LEU A 77 -5.26 31.34 3.69
C LEU A 77 -6.54 32.07 4.11
N ARG A 78 -7.50 31.39 4.76
CA ARG A 78 -8.79 31.98 5.18
C ARG A 78 -8.71 32.68 6.55
N GLY A 79 -7.52 32.95 7.06
CA GLY A 79 -7.32 33.94 8.12
C GLY A 79 -7.57 33.45 9.55
N LYS A 80 -6.83 32.45 10.00
CA LYS A 80 -6.39 32.42 11.41
C LYS A 80 -4.90 32.79 11.46
N ALA A 81 -4.64 34.07 11.26
CA ALA A 81 -3.57 34.78 11.97
C ALA A 81 -4.12 35.19 13.33
#